data_AF-A0A371XF44-F1
#
_entry.id   AF-A0A371XF44-F1
#
_cell.length_a   1.000
_cell.length_b   1.000
_cell.length_c   1.000
_cell.angle_alpha   90.00
_cell.angle_beta   90.00
_cell.angle_gamma   90.00
#
_symmetry.space_group_name_H-M   'P 1'
#
loop_
_entity.id
_entity.type
_entity.pdbx_description
1 polymer ?
#
loop_
_entity_poly.entity_id
_entity_poly.type
_entity_poly.pdbx_seq_one_letter_code
_entity_poly.pdbx_strand_id
1 'polypeptide(L)'
;MSGFAKFLIVLLFPLTLAACSTTDNDRVADQNKCSSYGFEPGTDGFANCMMKRDNRRADQQTDQQKTMTWLEQQDQQAQQRRQANDDIDPRPAFDKNGNPNFDAQGNYIGCHGVGCMVDDPDNN
;
A
#
# COMPACT_ATOMS: atom_id res chain seq x y z
N MET A 1 -45.07 -12.45 -18.95
CA MET A 1 -43.96 -11.62 -18.40
C MET A 1 -43.97 -11.57 -16.86
N SER A 2 -44.27 -12.69 -16.16
CA SER A 2 -44.36 -12.73 -14.69
C SER A 2 -43.32 -13.64 -14.00
N GLY A 3 -42.54 -14.40 -14.78
CA GLY A 3 -41.49 -15.30 -14.26
C GLY A 3 -40.19 -14.57 -13.92
N PHE A 4 -39.73 -13.67 -14.79
CA PHE A 4 -38.48 -12.93 -14.59
C PHE A 4 -38.50 -12.00 -13.37
N ALA A 5 -39.64 -11.37 -13.07
CA ALA A 5 -39.81 -10.53 -11.88
C ALA A 5 -39.69 -11.31 -10.56
N LYS A 6 -40.12 -12.58 -10.53
CA LYS A 6 -40.01 -13.45 -9.35
C LYS A 6 -38.56 -13.89 -9.09
N PHE A 7 -37.82 -14.20 -10.14
CA PHE A 7 -36.39 -14.56 -10.00
C PHE A 7 -35.52 -13.38 -9.57
N LEU A 8 -35.83 -12.16 -10.03
CA LEU A 8 -35.12 -10.96 -9.59
C LEU A 8 -35.29 -10.67 -8.09
N ILE A 9 -36.46 -10.97 -7.51
CA ILE A 9 -36.72 -10.79 -6.06
C ILE A 9 -36.00 -11.86 -5.22
N VAL A 10 -35.93 -13.11 -5.70
CA VAL A 10 -35.27 -14.22 -4.99
C VAL A 10 -33.75 -14.05 -4.96
N LEU A 11 -33.14 -13.46 -6.00
CA LEU A 11 -31.69 -13.22 -6.05
C LEU A 11 -31.21 -12.01 -5.25
N LEU A 12 -32.09 -11.05 -4.95
CA LEU A 12 -31.74 -9.82 -4.21
C LEU A 12 -31.85 -9.98 -2.68
N PHE A 13 -32.63 -10.96 -2.21
CA PHE A 13 -32.89 -11.20 -0.78
C PHE A 13 -31.70 -11.71 0.06
N PRO A 14 -30.74 -12.52 -0.45
CA PRO A 14 -29.63 -13.01 0.38
C PRO A 14 -28.47 -12.02 0.54
N LEU A 15 -28.39 -10.91 -0.22
CA LEU A 15 -27.26 -9.96 -0.13
C LEU A 15 -27.35 -8.95 1.03
N THR A 16 -28.46 -8.86 1.75
CA THR A 16 -28.68 -7.82 2.78
C THR A 16 -28.37 -8.27 4.21
N LEU A 17 -27.98 -9.53 4.44
CA LEU A 17 -27.84 -10.11 5.79
C LEU A 17 -26.40 -10.14 6.34
N ALA A 18 -25.40 -9.65 5.60
CA ALA A 18 -23.98 -9.74 5.99
C ALA A 18 -23.45 -8.56 6.85
N ALA A 19 -24.31 -7.66 7.34
CA ALA A 19 -23.88 -6.44 8.06
C ALA A 19 -24.10 -6.45 9.60
N CYS A 20 -24.58 -7.55 10.19
CA CYS A 20 -24.93 -7.60 11.62
C CYS A 20 -24.21 -8.72 12.38
N SER A 21 -22.91 -8.59 12.69
CA SER A 21 -22.30 -9.34 13.80
C SER A 21 -20.85 -8.91 14.11
N THR A 22 -20.63 -7.89 14.95
CA THR A 22 -19.29 -7.67 15.58
C THR A 22 -19.32 -7.04 16.98
N THR A 23 -20.40 -6.39 17.42
CA THR A 23 -20.29 -5.46 18.57
C THR A 23 -20.27 -6.07 19.97
N ASP A 24 -20.68 -7.33 20.16
CA ASP A 24 -20.87 -7.88 21.51
C ASP A 24 -19.60 -8.57 22.06
N ASN A 25 -18.84 -9.24 21.21
CA ASN A 25 -17.63 -9.95 21.64
C ASN A 25 -16.54 -9.01 22.15
N ASP A 26 -16.40 -7.83 21.54
CA ASP A 26 -15.36 -6.87 21.90
C ASP A 26 -15.60 -6.29 23.29
N ARG A 27 -16.85 -5.88 23.58
CA ARG A 27 -17.20 -5.27 24.88
C ARG A 27 -17.03 -6.26 26.04
N VAL A 28 -17.34 -7.55 25.82
CA VAL A 28 -17.12 -8.60 26.82
C VAL A 28 -15.63 -8.86 27.03
N ALA A 29 -14.84 -8.90 25.94
CA ALA A 29 -13.39 -9.05 26.02
C ALA A 29 -12.72 -7.89 26.78
N ASP A 30 -13.22 -6.66 26.62
CA ASP A 30 -12.71 -5.52 27.36
C ASP A 30 -13.13 -5.48 28.81
N GLN A 31 -14.38 -5.84 29.10
CA GLN A 31 -14.83 -5.97 30.48
C GLN A 31 -13.96 -6.98 31.22
N ASN A 32 -13.70 -8.14 30.60
CA ASN A 32 -12.79 -9.15 31.14
C ASN A 32 -11.35 -8.62 31.28
N LYS A 33 -10.90 -7.77 30.35
CA LYS A 33 -9.56 -7.19 30.45
C LYS A 33 -9.46 -6.20 31.60
N CYS A 34 -10.42 -5.30 31.74
CA CYS A 34 -10.46 -4.32 32.83
C CYS A 34 -10.63 -5.01 34.19
N SER A 35 -11.47 -6.06 34.30
CA SER A 35 -11.58 -6.85 35.53
C SER A 35 -10.30 -7.63 35.84
N SER A 36 -9.58 -8.14 34.84
CA SER A 36 -8.27 -8.80 35.03
C SER A 36 -7.17 -7.87 35.56
N TYR A 37 -7.32 -6.56 35.34
CA TYR A 37 -6.43 -5.55 35.93
C TYR A 37 -6.84 -5.14 37.35
N GLY A 38 -7.91 -5.71 37.89
CA GLY A 38 -8.39 -5.47 39.25
C GLY A 38 -9.41 -4.34 39.37
N PHE A 39 -9.93 -3.81 38.25
CA PHE A 39 -11.01 -2.82 38.30
C PHE A 39 -12.36 -3.52 38.48
N GLU A 40 -13.16 -3.07 39.46
CA GLU A 40 -14.50 -3.58 39.67
C GLU A 40 -15.53 -2.87 38.78
N PRO A 41 -16.45 -3.60 38.10
CA PRO A 41 -17.50 -3.01 37.30
C PRO A 41 -18.34 -1.99 38.10
N GLY A 42 -18.65 -0.86 37.47
CA GLY A 42 -19.43 0.22 38.11
C GLY A 42 -18.59 1.24 38.88
N THR A 43 -17.26 1.09 38.91
CA THR A 43 -16.34 2.09 39.48
C THR A 43 -15.79 3.05 38.43
N ASP A 44 -15.34 4.23 38.86
CA ASP A 44 -14.67 5.20 38.00
C ASP A 44 -13.38 4.65 37.37
N GLY A 45 -12.67 3.77 38.10
CA GLY A 45 -11.47 3.09 37.60
C GLY A 45 -11.79 2.17 36.41
N PHE A 46 -12.89 1.43 36.51
CA PHE A 46 -13.37 0.57 35.43
C PHE A 46 -13.82 1.38 34.21
N ALA A 47 -14.57 2.47 34.42
CA ALA A 47 -14.99 3.36 33.34
C ALA A 47 -13.80 3.97 32.58
N ASN A 48 -12.77 4.43 33.31
CA ASN A 48 -11.54 4.94 32.71
C ASN A 48 -10.77 3.86 31.93
N CYS A 49 -10.69 2.63 32.46
CA CYS A 49 -10.07 1.52 31.75
C CYS A 49 -10.78 1.24 30.42
N MET A 50 -12.11 1.13 30.45
CA MET A 50 -12.94 0.89 29.27
C MET A 50 -12.77 2.01 28.24
N MET A 51 -12.87 3.28 28.64
CA MET A 51 -12.63 4.42 27.75
C MET A 51 -11.24 4.38 27.11
N LYS A 52 -10.19 4.03 27.87
CA LYS A 52 -8.84 3.92 27.34
C LYS A 52 -8.71 2.78 26.31
N ARG A 53 -9.43 1.67 26.49
CA ARG A 53 -9.44 0.56 25.51
C ARG A 53 -10.18 0.94 24.23
N ASP A 54 -11.33 1.61 24.37
CA ASP A 54 -12.10 2.14 23.24
C ASP A 54 -11.26 3.11 22.41
N ASN A 55 -10.60 4.07 23.06
CA ASN A 55 -9.72 5.02 22.38
C ASN A 55 -8.57 4.30 21.65
N ARG A 56 -7.92 3.33 22.30
CA ARG A 56 -6.84 2.57 21.64
C ARG A 56 -7.30 1.81 20.41
N ARG A 57 -8.53 1.29 20.37
CA ARG A 57 -9.07 0.66 19.15
C ARG A 57 -9.30 1.68 18.05
N ALA A 58 -9.87 2.83 18.38
CA ALA A 58 -10.07 3.91 17.42
C ALA A 58 -8.73 4.38 16.84
N ASP A 59 -7.70 4.50 17.69
CA ASP A 59 -6.33 4.83 17.28
C ASP A 59 -5.75 3.73 16.41
N GLN A 60 -5.87 2.46 16.80
CA GLN A 60 -5.37 1.32 16.01
C GLN A 60 -5.99 1.25 14.61
N GLN A 61 -7.29 1.47 14.48
CA GLN A 61 -7.96 1.52 13.18
C GLN A 61 -7.45 2.68 12.33
N THR A 62 -7.29 3.86 12.95
CA THR A 62 -6.75 5.05 12.28
C THR A 62 -5.31 4.84 11.83
N ASP A 63 -4.48 4.20 12.67
CA ASP A 63 -3.07 3.90 12.36
C ASP A 63 -2.95 2.89 11.22
N GLN A 64 -3.83 1.89 11.19
CA GLN A 64 -3.90 0.96 10.06
C GLN A 64 -4.25 1.70 8.76
N GLN A 65 -5.25 2.58 8.79
CA GLN A 65 -5.61 3.40 7.63
C GLN A 65 -4.44 4.30 7.19
N LYS A 66 -3.79 4.99 8.13
CA LYS A 66 -2.62 5.84 7.85
C LYS A 66 -1.49 5.03 7.23
N THR A 67 -1.23 3.83 7.76
CA THR A 67 -0.19 2.93 7.24
C THR A 67 -0.48 2.57 5.78
N MET A 68 -1.73 2.20 5.47
CA MET A 68 -2.14 1.89 4.10
C MET A 68 -2.00 3.11 3.17
N THR A 69 -2.42 4.29 3.60
CA THR A 69 -2.25 5.52 2.81
C THR A 69 -0.78 5.89 2.60
N TRP A 70 0.09 5.65 3.58
CA TRP A 70 1.51 5.94 3.47
C TRP A 70 2.20 4.99 2.48
N LEU A 71 1.85 3.69 2.54
CA LEU A 71 2.29 2.69 1.57
C LEU A 71 1.87 3.06 0.14
N GLU A 72 0.63 3.49 -0.05
CA GLU A 72 0.13 3.92 -1.36
C GLU A 72 0.88 5.14 -1.90
N GLN A 73 1.12 6.16 -1.06
CA GLN A 73 1.91 7.32 -1.45
C GLN A 73 3.35 6.95 -1.83
N GLN A 74 3.96 6.02 -1.10
CA GLN A 74 5.31 5.57 -1.40
C GLN A 74 5.38 4.85 -2.76
N ASP A 75 4.38 4.03 -3.09
CA ASP A 75 4.32 3.36 -4.40
C ASP A 75 4.15 4.36 -5.54
N GLN A 76 3.28 5.35 -5.39
CA GLN A 76 3.11 6.42 -6.38
C GLN A 76 4.43 7.17 -6.63
N GLN A 77 5.20 7.50 -5.59
CA GLN A 77 6.51 8.13 -5.75
C GLN A 77 7.51 7.21 -6.45
N ALA A 78 7.50 5.90 -6.15
CA ALA A 78 8.35 4.93 -6.80
C ALA A 78 8.03 4.81 -8.31
N GLN A 79 6.76 4.81 -8.68
CA GLN A 79 6.31 4.81 -10.08
C GLN A 79 6.71 6.10 -10.81
N GLN A 80 6.51 7.27 -10.19
CA GLN A 80 6.96 8.55 -10.75
C GLN A 80 8.47 8.57 -10.98
N ARG A 81 9.28 8.02 -10.05
CA ARG A 81 10.73 7.91 -10.27
C ARG A 81 11.11 6.98 -11.41
N ARG A 82 10.34 5.92 -11.66
CA ARG A 82 10.54 5.05 -12.83
C ARG A 82 10.22 5.82 -14.12
N GLN A 83 9.09 6.50 -14.18
CA GLN A 83 8.71 7.31 -15.34
C GLN A 83 9.68 8.48 -15.59
N ALA A 84 10.17 9.12 -14.53
CA ALA A 84 11.20 10.15 -14.64
C ALA A 84 12.55 9.60 -15.11
N ASN A 85 12.79 8.29 -14.94
CA ASN A 85 13.95 7.61 -15.51
C ASN A 85 13.73 7.26 -17.00
N ASP A 86 12.49 7.20 -17.49
CA ASP A 86 12.19 6.97 -18.91
C ASP A 86 12.59 8.16 -19.81
N ASP A 87 13.17 9.23 -19.24
CA ASP A 87 13.87 10.31 -19.94
C ASP A 87 15.30 9.88 -20.37
N ILE A 88 15.63 8.59 -20.31
CA ILE A 88 16.72 8.02 -21.10
C ILE A 88 16.31 8.15 -22.57
N ASP A 89 16.96 9.07 -23.29
CA ASP A 89 16.79 9.23 -24.73
C ASP A 89 16.98 7.87 -25.43
N PRO A 90 15.91 7.25 -25.97
CA PRO A 90 16.00 5.92 -26.56
C PRO A 90 16.57 5.98 -27.98
N ARG A 91 16.88 7.18 -28.50
CA ARG A 91 17.53 7.31 -29.81
C ARG A 91 18.94 6.74 -29.68
N PRO A 92 19.36 5.84 -30.57
CA PRO A 92 20.74 5.40 -30.59
C PRO A 92 21.63 6.62 -30.82
N ALA A 93 22.52 6.91 -29.88
CA ALA A 93 23.51 7.96 -30.06
C ALA A 93 24.57 7.45 -31.04
N PHE A 94 24.75 8.20 -32.13
CA PHE A 94 25.83 7.98 -33.08
C PHE A 94 26.74 9.20 -33.07
N ASP A 95 28.04 8.98 -33.14
CA ASP A 95 29.00 10.06 -33.39
C ASP A 95 28.91 10.54 -34.86
N LYS A 96 29.75 11.53 -35.20
CA LYS A 96 29.87 12.09 -36.56
C LYS A 96 30.36 11.07 -37.61
N ASN A 97 30.89 9.93 -37.19
CA ASN A 97 31.38 8.84 -38.03
C ASN A 97 30.33 7.71 -38.18
N GLY A 98 29.21 7.80 -37.45
CA GLY A 98 28.15 6.80 -37.44
C GLY A 98 28.40 5.64 -36.46
N ASN A 99 29.32 5.78 -35.51
CA ASN A 99 29.59 4.74 -34.52
C ASN A 99 28.51 4.74 -33.44
N PRO A 100 27.84 3.60 -33.19
CA PRO A 100 26.85 3.51 -32.12
C PRO A 100 27.52 3.57 -30.74
N ASN A 101 26.82 4.17 -29.76
CA ASN A 101 27.24 4.25 -28.36
C ASN A 101 28.38 5.25 -28.09
N PHE A 102 28.52 6.28 -28.92
CA PHE A 102 29.43 7.41 -28.73
C PHE A 102 28.68 8.75 -28.72
N ASP A 103 29.16 9.74 -27.95
CA ASP A 103 28.65 11.11 -27.97
C ASP A 103 29.16 11.92 -29.18
N ALA A 104 28.69 13.17 -29.31
CA ALA A 104 29.07 14.05 -30.43
C ALA A 104 30.55 14.48 -30.41
N GLN A 105 31.25 14.27 -29.30
CA GLN A 105 32.66 14.56 -29.09
C GLN A 105 33.53 13.32 -29.34
N GLY A 106 32.91 12.14 -29.50
CA GLY A 106 33.57 10.87 -29.74
C GLY A 106 33.89 10.08 -28.46
N ASN A 107 33.25 10.38 -27.32
CA ASN A 107 33.43 9.59 -26.10
C ASN A 107 32.40 8.45 -26.04
N TYR A 108 32.82 7.25 -25.62
CA TYR A 108 31.91 6.13 -25.39
C TYR A 108 30.93 6.44 -24.24
N ILE A 109 29.63 6.27 -24.49
CA ILE A 109 28.54 6.54 -23.53
C ILE A 109 27.98 5.28 -22.88
N GLY A 110 28.60 4.12 -23.12
CA GLY A 110 28.14 2.86 -22.56
C GLY A 110 28.52 2.66 -21.08
N CYS A 111 28.29 1.46 -20.58
CA CYS A 111 28.62 1.06 -19.22
C CYS A 111 30.15 1.13 -18.99
N HIS A 112 30.59 1.74 -17.88
CA HIS A 112 32.01 1.79 -17.49
C HIS A 112 32.28 0.97 -16.22
N GLY A 113 33.42 0.26 -16.18
CA GLY A 113 33.93 -0.44 -14.99
C GLY A 113 33.79 -1.97 -15.01
N VAL A 114 34.15 -2.61 -13.89
CA VAL A 114 34.12 -4.08 -13.76
C VAL A 114 32.69 -4.60 -13.76
N GLY A 115 32.35 -5.45 -14.75
CA GLY A 115 31.03 -6.07 -14.90
C GLY A 115 30.23 -5.62 -16.14
N CYS A 116 30.73 -4.65 -16.90
CA CYS A 116 30.21 -4.33 -18.23
C CYS A 116 30.80 -5.33 -19.24
N MET A 117 29.95 -6.08 -19.98
CA MET A 117 30.41 -7.10 -20.95
C MET A 117 31.01 -6.52 -22.25
N VAL A 118 30.92 -5.20 -22.44
CA VAL A 118 31.46 -4.48 -23.59
C VAL A 118 32.36 -3.38 -23.03
N ASP A 119 33.67 -3.58 -23.14
CA ASP A 119 34.67 -2.58 -22.76
C ASP A 119 34.64 -1.38 -23.73
N ASP A 120 35.09 -0.22 -23.23
CA ASP A 120 35.30 0.97 -24.05
C ASP A 120 36.39 0.67 -25.10
N PRO A 121 36.08 0.71 -26.40
CA PRO A 121 37.00 0.30 -27.46
C PRO A 121 38.22 1.22 -27.64
N ASP A 122 38.24 2.40 -27.01
CA ASP A 122 39.38 3.33 -27.06
C ASP A 122 40.40 3.08 -25.95
N ASN A 123 40.06 2.26 -24.95
CA ASN A 123 40.98 1.82 -23.89
C ASN A 123 41.73 0.55 -24.32
N ASN A 124 42.67 0.70 -25.25
CA ASN A 124 43.71 -0.30 -25.53
C ASN A 124 44.91 -0.14 -24.60
#